data_AF-A0A419ZZV5-F1
#
_entry.id   AF-A0A419ZZV5-F1
#
_cell.length_a   1.000
_cell.length_b   1.000
_cell.length_c   1.000
_cell.angle_alpha   90.00
_cell.angle_beta   90.00
_cell.angle_gamma   90.00
#
_symmetry.space_group_name_H-M   'P 1'
#
loop_
_entity.id
_entity.type
_entity.pdbx_description
1 polymer ?
#
loop_
_entity_poly.entity_id
_entity_poly.type
_entity_poly.pdbx_seq_one_letter_code
_entity_poly.pdbx_strand_id
1 'polypeptide(L)'
;MSRFVRFDLSVELVTELLQRHKRGHLKDSDYRHQVLIGRFTKEALTAINIPDRAVVSSVRLLVKIMEKHGLPPETVASLRELILKPVAVYESATERDSIVVVTIEMPEGINPLLVAIRIDVPDSVNKPNMHWMVNTYTKDDPAIVKRWEANGLLICKREPVVEVMTAPVA
;
A
#
# COMPACT_ATOMS: atom_id res chain seq x y z
N MET A 1 -26.76 12.88 3.21
CA MET A 1 -25.68 12.32 2.37
C MET A 1 -24.34 12.80 2.92
N SER A 2 -23.51 11.92 3.46
CA SER A 2 -22.21 12.33 4.00
C SER A 2 -21.25 12.59 2.84
N ARG A 3 -20.82 13.83 2.67
CA ARG A 3 -19.86 14.22 1.63
C ARG A 3 -18.49 13.64 2.03
N PHE A 4 -18.06 12.57 1.37
CA PHE A 4 -16.71 12.06 1.57
C PHE A 4 -15.71 13.10 1.05
N VAL A 5 -14.90 13.66 1.95
CA VAL A 5 -13.75 14.47 1.59
C VAL A 5 -12.62 13.51 1.23
N ARG A 6 -11.91 13.80 0.14
CA ARG A 6 -10.73 13.05 -0.30
C ARG A 6 -9.51 13.93 -0.07
N PHE A 7 -8.53 13.39 0.64
CA PHE A 7 -7.26 14.05 0.91
C PHE A 7 -6.14 13.35 0.14
N ASP A 8 -5.12 14.09 -0.28
CA ASP A 8 -3.87 13.50 -0.76
C ASP A 8 -3.05 12.98 0.40
N LEU A 9 -2.50 11.77 0.28
CA LEU A 9 -1.57 11.25 1.27
C LEU A 9 -0.30 12.13 1.30
N SER A 10 -0.01 12.66 2.49
CA SER A 10 1.22 13.39 2.80
C SER A 10 1.63 13.11 4.25
N VAL A 11 2.90 13.38 4.59
CA VAL A 11 3.42 13.22 5.97
C VAL A 11 2.65 14.11 6.95
N GLU A 12 2.34 15.34 6.55
CA GLU A 12 1.61 16.30 7.37
C GLU A 12 0.21 15.79 7.70
N LEU A 13 -0.49 15.25 6.69
CA LEU A 13 -1.83 14.68 6.88
C LEU A 13 -1.78 13.52 7.88
N VAL A 14 -0.91 12.53 7.67
CA VAL A 14 -0.89 11.34 8.54
C VAL A 14 -0.42 11.67 9.96
N THR A 15 0.51 12.61 10.10
CA THR A 15 0.94 13.13 11.40
C THR A 15 -0.22 13.79 12.14
N GLU A 16 -0.96 14.68 11.46
CA GLU A 16 -2.11 15.35 12.05
C GLU A 16 -3.23 14.36 12.41
N LEU A 17 -3.53 13.40 11.54
CA LEU A 17 -4.52 12.35 11.82
C LEU A 17 -4.14 11.53 13.05
N LEU A 18 -2.87 11.16 13.20
CA LEU A 18 -2.37 10.43 14.36
C LEU A 18 -2.48 11.27 15.64
N GLN A 19 -2.08 12.54 15.59
CA GLN A 19 -2.19 13.45 16.74
C GLN A 19 -3.65 13.67 17.15
N ARG A 20 -4.55 13.91 16.19
CA ARG A 20 -5.98 14.06 16.45
C ARG A 20 -6.60 12.78 16.99
N HIS A 21 -6.18 11.60 16.52
CA HIS A 21 -6.60 10.32 17.07
C HIS A 21 -6.21 10.21 18.55
N LYS A 22 -4.92 10.43 18.87
CA LYS A 22 -4.39 10.33 20.24
C LYS A 22 -5.03 11.32 21.21
N ARG A 23 -5.44 12.49 20.73
CA ARG A 23 -6.17 13.51 21.51
C ARG A 23 -7.68 13.25 21.61
N GLY A 24 -8.22 12.23 20.93
CA GLY A 24 -9.66 11.98 20.90
C GLY A 24 -10.46 12.99 20.06
N HIS A 25 -9.80 13.71 19.14
CA HIS A 25 -10.40 14.78 18.32
C HIS A 25 -10.89 14.30 16.93
N LEU A 26 -10.84 12.99 16.66
CA LEU A 26 -11.45 12.40 15.46
C LEU A 26 -12.84 11.87 15.79
N LYS A 27 -13.84 12.35 15.05
CA LYS A 27 -15.22 11.86 15.09
C LYS A 27 -15.37 10.62 14.21
N ASP A 28 -16.43 9.84 14.44
CA ASP A 28 -16.76 8.68 13.61
C ASP A 28 -16.90 8.97 12.12
N SER A 29 -17.36 10.17 11.77
CA SER A 29 -17.42 10.65 10.38
C SER A 29 -16.03 10.80 9.76
N ASP A 30 -15.05 11.23 10.54
CA ASP A 30 -13.70 11.56 10.06
C ASP A 30 -12.98 10.29 9.61
N TYR A 31 -13.18 9.19 10.34
CA TYR A 31 -12.63 7.87 10.01
C TYR A 31 -13.12 7.31 8.67
N ARG A 32 -14.26 7.79 8.17
CA ARG A 32 -14.85 7.36 6.89
C ARG A 32 -14.32 8.15 5.71
N HIS A 33 -13.54 9.20 5.92
CA HIS A 33 -12.95 9.96 4.82
C HIS A 33 -11.95 9.11 4.03
N GLN A 34 -11.90 9.37 2.73
CA GLN A 34 -11.01 8.70 1.80
C GLN A 34 -9.68 9.44 1.75
N VAL A 35 -8.60 8.67 1.62
CA VAL A 35 -7.26 9.21 1.36
C VAL A 35 -6.76 8.63 0.05
N LEU A 36 -6.41 9.50 -0.89
CA LEU A 36 -5.77 9.15 -2.14
C LEU A 36 -4.31 8.79 -1.85
N ILE A 37 -3.97 7.52 -2.05
CA ILE A 37 -2.61 7.03 -1.88
C ILE A 37 -1.80 7.34 -3.14
N GLY A 38 -2.39 7.10 -4.30
CA GLY A 38 -1.76 7.37 -5.58
C GLY A 38 -2.48 6.68 -6.72
N ARG A 39 -1.76 6.43 -7.81
CA ARG A 39 -2.21 5.70 -8.99
C ARG A 39 -1.00 4.97 -9.56
N PHE A 40 -1.10 3.70 -9.90
CA PHE A 40 0.01 2.95 -10.47
C PHE A 40 0.55 3.62 -11.74
N THR A 41 1.86 3.47 -12.00
CA THR A 41 2.43 3.96 -13.27
C THR A 41 1.96 3.09 -14.44
N LYS A 42 2.04 3.61 -15.67
CA LYS A 42 1.64 2.85 -16.87
C LYS A 42 2.44 1.55 -17.01
N GLU A 43 3.71 1.59 -16.66
CA GLU A 43 4.62 0.44 -16.66
C GLU A 43 4.16 -0.62 -15.67
N ALA A 44 3.84 -0.22 -14.43
CA ALA A 44 3.32 -1.13 -13.40
C ALA A 44 1.95 -1.71 -13.81
N LEU A 45 1.05 -0.89 -14.35
CA LEU A 45 -0.25 -1.34 -14.84
C LEU A 45 -0.13 -2.35 -15.98
N THR A 46 0.83 -2.15 -16.89
CA THR A 46 1.09 -3.07 -18.01
C THR A 46 1.60 -4.41 -17.51
N ALA A 47 2.48 -4.41 -16.50
CA ALA A 47 3.01 -5.64 -15.90
C ALA A 47 1.95 -6.44 -15.11
N ILE A 48 1.01 -5.75 -14.47
CA ILE A 48 0.01 -6.37 -13.59
C ILE A 48 -1.34 -6.63 -14.32
N ASN A 49 -1.51 -6.09 -15.53
CA ASN A 49 -2.74 -6.18 -16.34
C ASN A 49 -4.02 -5.77 -15.58
N ILE A 50 -3.94 -4.69 -14.79
CA ILE A 50 -5.09 -4.15 -14.03
C ILE A 50 -5.56 -2.81 -14.64
N PRO A 51 -6.85 -2.45 -14.48
CA PRO A 51 -7.36 -1.17 -14.98
C PRO A 51 -6.65 0.03 -14.36
N ASP A 52 -6.40 1.09 -15.15
CA ASP A 52 -5.81 2.33 -14.63
C ASP A 52 -6.79 3.08 -13.71
N ARG A 53 -6.73 2.80 -12.40
CA ARG A 53 -7.56 3.44 -11.37
C ARG A 53 -6.72 4.00 -10.22
N ALA A 54 -7.29 4.99 -9.54
CA ALA A 54 -6.71 5.52 -8.31
C ALA A 54 -6.73 4.48 -7.19
N VAL A 55 -5.67 4.44 -6.40
CA VAL A 55 -5.55 3.66 -5.17
C VAL A 55 -5.92 4.54 -3.99
N VAL A 56 -6.97 4.16 -3.27
CA VAL A 56 -7.47 4.87 -2.11
C VAL A 56 -7.44 4.01 -0.85
N SER A 57 -7.48 4.68 0.29
CA SER A 57 -7.65 4.09 1.60
C SER A 57 -8.65 4.90 2.43
N SER A 58 -8.87 4.51 3.67
CA SER A 58 -9.63 5.27 4.66
C SER A 58 -8.73 5.83 5.76
N VAL A 59 -9.14 6.96 6.35
CA VAL A 59 -8.50 7.49 7.57
C VAL A 59 -8.44 6.41 8.66
N ARG A 60 -9.50 5.60 8.82
CA ARG A 60 -9.53 4.47 9.76
C ARG A 60 -8.38 3.49 9.54
N LEU A 61 -8.12 3.11 8.30
CA LEU A 61 -7.04 2.17 8.01
C LEU A 61 -5.68 2.81 8.29
N LEU A 62 -5.45 4.06 7.87
CA LEU A 62 -4.18 4.74 8.11
C LEU A 62 -3.87 4.90 9.60
N VAL A 63 -4.86 5.26 10.41
CA VAL A 63 -4.69 5.33 11.87
C VAL A 63 -4.42 3.93 12.45
N LYS A 64 -5.16 2.90 12.01
CA LYS A 64 -4.96 1.52 12.46
C LYS A 64 -3.54 1.03 12.18
N ILE A 65 -2.98 1.30 11.00
CA ILE A 65 -1.62 0.82 10.67
C ILE A 65 -0.55 1.55 11.49
N MET A 66 -0.74 2.83 11.80
CA MET A 66 0.18 3.57 12.68
C MET A 66 0.12 3.05 14.13
N GLU A 67 -1.09 2.88 14.68
CA GLU A 67 -1.26 2.51 16.09
C GLU A 67 -1.06 1.01 16.34
N LYS A 68 -1.61 0.14 15.49
CA LYS A 68 -1.60 -1.32 15.71
C LYS A 68 -0.33 -1.99 15.16
N HIS A 69 0.21 -1.48 14.06
CA HIS A 69 1.41 -2.04 13.43
C HIS A 69 2.66 -1.21 13.73
N GLY A 70 2.53 -0.11 14.49
CA GLY A 70 3.67 0.70 14.93
C GLY A 70 4.40 1.42 13.79
N LEU A 71 3.76 1.58 12.62
CA LEU A 71 4.38 2.25 11.49
C LEU A 71 4.44 3.76 11.74
N PRO A 72 5.61 4.40 11.59
CA PRO A 72 5.73 5.83 11.76
C PRO A 72 5.03 6.56 10.59
N PRO A 73 4.54 7.80 10.81
CA PRO A 73 3.86 8.60 9.79
C PRO A 73 4.64 8.70 8.47
N GLU A 74 5.97 8.83 8.54
CA GLU A 74 6.86 8.92 7.38
C GLU A 74 6.78 7.64 6.52
N THR A 75 6.80 6.47 7.15
CA THR A 75 6.64 5.17 6.47
C THR A 75 5.24 5.00 5.90
N VAL A 76 4.21 5.52 6.56
CA VAL A 76 2.85 5.49 6.01
C VAL A 76 2.72 6.43 4.81
N ALA A 77 3.32 7.62 4.86
CA ALA A 77 3.30 8.55 3.74
C ALA A 77 4.07 8.02 2.51
N SER A 78 5.16 7.28 2.74
CA SER A 78 5.94 6.68 1.65
C SER A 78 5.17 5.60 0.88
N LEU A 79 4.02 5.10 1.39
CA LEU A 79 3.12 4.20 0.66
C LEU A 79 2.78 4.72 -0.74
N ARG A 80 2.69 6.04 -0.92
CA ARG A 80 2.48 6.67 -2.23
C ARG A 80 3.57 6.27 -3.23
N GLU A 81 4.83 6.40 -2.85
CA GLU A 81 5.98 6.05 -3.71
C GLU A 81 6.17 4.55 -3.85
N LEU A 82 5.94 3.83 -2.76
CA LEU A 82 6.04 2.38 -2.67
C LEU A 82 5.02 1.66 -3.57
N ILE A 83 3.79 2.16 -3.65
CA ILE A 83 2.76 1.64 -4.58
C ILE A 83 3.09 1.98 -6.03
N LEU A 84 3.77 3.09 -6.29
CA LEU A 84 4.19 3.47 -7.65
C LEU A 84 5.30 2.56 -8.19
N LYS A 85 6.09 1.95 -7.32
CA LYS A 85 7.25 1.13 -7.69
C LYS A 85 7.27 -0.18 -6.90
N PRO A 86 6.28 -1.07 -7.09
CA PRO A 86 6.25 -2.33 -6.38
C PRO A 86 7.43 -3.21 -6.76
N VAL A 87 8.01 -3.92 -5.79
CA VAL A 87 9.08 -4.89 -6.00
C VAL A 87 8.52 -6.19 -6.54
N ALA A 88 7.39 -6.63 -5.98
CA ALA A 88 6.68 -7.78 -6.49
C ALA A 88 5.18 -7.62 -6.26
N VAL A 89 4.40 -8.22 -7.15
CA VAL A 89 2.94 -8.24 -7.03
C VAL A 89 2.48 -9.68 -7.15
N TYR A 90 1.63 -10.08 -6.21
CA TYR A 90 1.07 -11.42 -6.12
C TYR A 90 -0.44 -11.36 -6.19
N GLU A 91 -1.06 -12.39 -6.74
CA GLU A 91 -2.47 -12.67 -6.48
C GLU A 91 -2.67 -12.94 -4.99
N SER A 92 -3.78 -12.46 -4.44
CA SER A 92 -4.12 -12.75 -3.05
C SER A 92 -4.48 -14.22 -2.89
N ALA A 93 -3.74 -14.91 -2.01
CA ALA A 93 -3.98 -16.31 -1.69
C ALA A 93 -5.35 -16.57 -1.01
N THR A 94 -5.98 -15.53 -0.45
CA THR A 94 -7.17 -15.68 0.40
C THR A 94 -8.40 -14.93 -0.10
N GLU A 95 -8.24 -13.98 -1.02
CA GLU A 95 -9.31 -13.09 -1.48
C GLU A 95 -9.30 -13.03 -3.01
N ARG A 96 -10.39 -13.43 -3.65
CA ARG A 96 -10.53 -13.26 -5.11
C ARG A 96 -10.54 -11.77 -5.46
N ASP A 97 -10.11 -11.44 -6.68
CA ASP A 97 -10.06 -10.07 -7.23
C ASP A 97 -9.25 -9.07 -6.38
N SER A 98 -8.28 -9.60 -5.62
CA SER A 98 -7.39 -8.84 -4.75
C SER A 98 -5.95 -9.17 -5.08
N ILE A 99 -5.08 -8.17 -5.03
CA ILE A 99 -3.64 -8.34 -5.16
C ILE A 99 -2.96 -8.03 -3.84
N VAL A 100 -1.82 -8.68 -3.62
CA VAL A 100 -0.88 -8.30 -2.57
C VAL A 100 0.34 -7.69 -3.24
N VAL A 101 0.56 -6.41 -2.98
CA VAL A 101 1.70 -5.66 -3.46
C VAL A 101 2.78 -5.70 -2.39
N VAL A 102 3.94 -6.24 -2.75
CA VAL A 102 5.17 -6.20 -1.95
C VAL A 102 5.98 -5.02 -2.42
N THR A 103 6.08 -4.00 -1.58
CA THR A 103 6.58 -2.70 -2.03
C THR A 103 8.02 -2.42 -1.66
N ILE A 104 8.68 -3.23 -0.83
CA ILE A 104 10.03 -2.92 -0.35
C ILE A 104 11.02 -4.06 -0.65
N GLU A 105 12.13 -3.70 -1.27
CA GLU A 105 13.39 -4.43 -1.28
C GLU A 105 14.06 -4.09 0.05
N MET A 106 14.13 -5.04 0.98
CA MET A 106 14.82 -4.78 2.24
C MET A 106 16.12 -5.59 2.35
N PRO A 107 17.23 -4.94 2.74
CA PRO A 107 18.46 -5.61 3.16
C PRO A 107 18.23 -6.48 4.41
N GLU A 108 19.20 -7.34 4.74
CA GLU A 108 19.09 -8.34 5.81
C GLU A 108 18.59 -7.74 7.15
N GLY A 109 17.53 -8.32 7.70
CA GLY A 109 17.06 -8.05 9.07
C GLY A 109 15.79 -7.21 9.21
N ILE A 110 15.19 -6.69 8.13
CA ILE A 110 13.93 -5.91 8.20
C ILE A 110 12.81 -6.62 7.43
N ASN A 111 11.66 -6.78 8.09
CA ASN A 111 10.48 -7.44 7.51
C ASN A 111 9.85 -6.59 6.39
N PRO A 112 9.51 -7.18 5.24
CA PRO A 112 8.94 -6.43 4.11
C PRO A 112 7.55 -5.90 4.46
N LEU A 113 7.26 -4.69 3.96
CA LEU A 113 5.92 -4.12 4.03
C LEU A 113 5.06 -4.73 2.93
N LEU A 114 3.99 -5.39 3.35
CA LEU A 114 2.99 -5.97 2.47
C LEU A 114 1.76 -5.07 2.44
N VAL A 115 1.34 -4.68 1.24
CA VAL A 115 0.18 -3.84 1.00
C VAL A 115 -0.87 -4.66 0.26
N ALA A 116 -2.00 -4.93 0.92
CA ALA A 116 -3.12 -5.63 0.30
C ALA A 116 -4.04 -4.62 -0.39
N ILE A 117 -4.29 -4.83 -1.69
CA ILE A 117 -5.09 -3.93 -2.53
C ILE A 117 -6.18 -4.75 -3.23
N ARG A 118 -7.44 -4.36 -3.02
CA ARG A 118 -8.58 -4.86 -3.80
C ARG A 118 -8.67 -4.09 -5.11
N ILE A 119 -8.87 -4.80 -6.21
CA ILE A 119 -8.89 -4.21 -7.55
C ILE A 119 -10.34 -3.91 -7.98
N ASP A 120 -10.48 -2.84 -8.78
CA ASP A 120 -11.74 -2.39 -9.39
C ASP A 120 -12.99 -2.39 -8.49
N VAL A 121 -12.85 -1.91 -7.26
CA VAL A 121 -13.94 -1.87 -6.27
C VAL A 121 -14.87 -0.67 -6.54
N PRO A 122 -16.21 -0.86 -6.51
CA PRO A 122 -17.18 0.23 -6.69
C PRO A 122 -17.10 1.29 -5.59
N ASP A 123 -16.98 2.58 -5.97
CA ASP A 123 -16.95 3.70 -5.01
C ASP A 123 -18.35 4.13 -4.58
N SER A 124 -19.20 4.49 -5.54
CA SER A 124 -20.61 4.80 -5.34
C SER A 124 -21.34 4.75 -6.69
N VAL A 125 -22.68 4.74 -6.65
CA VAL A 125 -23.51 4.77 -7.87
C VAL A 125 -23.08 5.95 -8.76
N ASN A 126 -22.76 5.65 -10.02
CA ASN A 126 -22.30 6.60 -11.06
C ASN A 126 -20.89 7.20 -10.87
N LYS A 127 -20.04 6.64 -9.99
CA LYS A 127 -18.62 7.00 -9.94
C LYS A 127 -17.74 5.87 -10.50
N PRO A 128 -16.57 6.20 -11.08
CA PRO A 128 -15.64 5.17 -11.52
C PRO A 128 -15.18 4.32 -10.32
N ASN A 129 -14.99 3.03 -10.58
CA ASN A 129 -14.38 2.10 -9.64
C ASN A 129 -12.97 2.57 -9.24
N MET A 130 -12.52 2.12 -8.08
CA MET A 130 -11.21 2.47 -7.51
C MET A 130 -10.49 1.22 -7.01
N HIS A 131 -9.17 1.27 -6.92
CA HIS A 131 -8.41 0.28 -6.16
C HIS A 131 -8.43 0.66 -4.69
N TRP A 132 -8.62 -0.31 -3.82
CA TRP A 132 -8.74 -0.08 -2.38
C TRP A 132 -7.62 -0.77 -1.62
N MET A 133 -6.74 0.03 -1.00
CA MET A 133 -5.82 -0.49 -0.01
C MET A 133 -6.63 -0.87 1.23
N VAL A 134 -6.62 -2.17 1.55
CA VAL A 134 -7.44 -2.73 2.65
C VAL A 134 -6.61 -3.13 3.85
N ASN A 135 -5.30 -3.34 3.67
CA ASN A 135 -4.40 -3.63 4.77
C ASN A 135 -2.95 -3.31 4.45
N THR A 136 -2.18 -3.03 5.49
CA THR A 136 -0.73 -2.93 5.42
C THR A 136 -0.16 -3.62 6.65
N TYR A 137 0.79 -4.53 6.47
CA TYR A 137 1.42 -5.23 7.58
C TYR A 137 2.85 -5.62 7.24
N THR A 138 3.73 -5.57 8.24
CA THR A 138 5.00 -6.27 8.20
C THR A 138 4.72 -7.75 8.40
N LYS A 139 5.37 -8.63 7.64
CA LYS A 139 5.33 -10.06 7.94
C LYS A 139 6.65 -10.49 8.55
N ASP A 140 6.54 -11.02 9.76
CA ASP A 140 7.67 -11.59 10.51
C ASP A 140 8.09 -12.97 9.97
N ASP A 141 7.34 -13.51 9.00
CA ASP A 141 7.66 -14.74 8.29
C ASP A 141 8.08 -14.45 6.85
N PRO A 142 9.39 -14.31 6.57
CA PRO A 142 9.91 -14.13 5.22
C PRO A 142 9.66 -15.34 4.30
N ALA A 143 9.33 -16.51 4.85
CA ALA A 143 9.05 -17.70 4.05
C ALA A 143 7.67 -17.66 3.37
N ILE A 144 6.78 -16.71 3.72
CA ILE A 144 5.50 -16.61 3.02
C ILE A 144 5.68 -16.26 1.54
N VAL A 145 6.65 -15.40 1.22
CA VAL A 145 6.86 -14.94 -0.15
C VAL A 145 7.30 -16.13 -1.01
N LYS A 146 8.21 -16.95 -0.47
CA LYS A 146 8.63 -18.22 -1.10
C LYS A 146 7.45 -19.16 -1.33
N ARG A 147 6.51 -19.25 -0.38
CA ARG A 147 5.30 -20.07 -0.54
C ARG A 147 4.37 -19.53 -1.63
N TRP A 148 4.20 -18.22 -1.74
CA TRP A 148 3.40 -17.62 -2.81
C TRP A 148 4.02 -17.82 -4.18
N GLU A 149 5.34 -17.66 -4.30
CA GLU A 149 6.08 -17.97 -5.53
C GLU A 149 5.92 -19.46 -5.91
N ALA A 150 6.11 -20.38 -4.95
CA ALA A 150 5.94 -21.82 -5.19
C ALA A 150 4.50 -22.21 -5.60
N ASN A 151 3.50 -21.45 -5.14
CA ASN A 151 2.10 -21.65 -5.50
C ASN A 151 1.70 -20.95 -6.81
N GLY A 152 2.65 -20.34 -7.53
CA GLY A 152 2.38 -19.68 -8.81
C GLY A 152 1.59 -18.38 -8.69
N LEU A 153 1.56 -17.74 -7.51
CA LEU A 153 0.80 -16.51 -7.29
C LEU A 153 1.53 -15.25 -7.79
N LEU A 154 2.76 -15.37 -8.28
CA LEU A 154 3.55 -14.25 -8.75
C LEU A 154 2.96 -13.70 -10.07
N ILE A 155 2.58 -12.44 -10.07
CA ILE A 155 2.15 -11.71 -11.28
C ILE A 155 3.36 -11.07 -11.94
N CYS A 156 4.10 -10.25 -11.17
CA CYS A 156 5.30 -9.60 -11.66
C CYS A 156 6.30 -9.40 -10.52
N LYS A 157 7.59 -9.46 -10.85
CA LYS A 157 8.70 -9.14 -9.95
C LYS A 157 9.65 -8.22 -10.69
N ARG A 158 10.03 -7.11 -10.06
CA ARG A 158 11.09 -6.25 -10.55
C ARG A 158 12.43 -6.90 -10.19
N GLU A 159 13.38 -6.87 -11.12
CA GLU A 159 14.75 -7.26 -10.79
C GLU A 159 15.33 -6.24 -9.80
N PRO A 160 15.97 -6.71 -8.72
CA PRO A 160 16.59 -5.82 -7.76
C PRO A 160 17.65 -4.98 -8.45
N VAL A 161 17.58 -3.66 -8.25
CA VAL A 161 18.66 -2.77 -8.67
C VAL A 161 19.79 -2.98 -7.68
N VAL A 162 20.63 -3.99 -7.93
CA VAL A 162 21.90 -4.11 -7.23
C VAL A 162 22.75 -2.94 -7.72
N GLU A 163 22.79 -1.86 -6.94
CA GLU A 163 23.87 -0.87 -7.08
C GLU A 163 25.17 -1.61 -6.72
N VAL A 164 25.79 -2.20 -7.73
CA VAL A 164 27.16 -2.71 -7.64
C VAL A 164 28.04 -1.46 -7.46
N MET A 165 28.26 -1.07 -6.21
CA MET A 165 29.41 -0.25 -5.83
C MET A 165 30.66 -1.09 -6.06
N THR A 166 31.08 -1.21 -7.32
CA THR A 166 32.48 -1.46 -7.63
C THR A 166 33.24 -0.20 -7.25
N ALA A 167 33.72 -0.15 -6.01
CA ALA A 167 34.83 0.73 -5.67
C ALA A 167 36.01 0.34 -6.60
N PRO A 168 36.67 1.30 -7.26
CA PRO A 168 37.89 0.98 -7.98
C PRO A 168 38.95 0.64 -6.93
N VAL A 169 39.49 -0.57 -7.00
CA VAL A 169 40.72 -0.91 -6.30
C VAL A 169 41.83 -0.10 -6.97
N ALA A 170 42.43 0.80 -6.20
CA ALA A 170 43.59 1.60 -6.57
C ALA A 170 44.85 0.73 -6.69
#